data_AF-A0A0R2AYT3-F1
#
_entry.id   AF-A0A0R2AYT3-F1
#
_cell.length_a   1.000
_cell.length_b   1.000
_cell.length_c   1.000
_cell.angle_alpha   90.00
_cell.angle_beta   90.00
_cell.angle_gamma   90.00
#
_symmetry.space_group_name_H-M   'P 1'
#
loop_
_entity.id
_entity.type
_entity.pdbx_description
1 polymer ?
#
loop_
_entity_poly.entity_id
_entity_poly.type
_entity_poly.pdbx_seq_one_letter_code
_entity_poly.pdbx_strand_id
1 'polypeptide(L)'
;MRYTVIGASYHQKSLSVFYAGLDGQVLDTYEAALSEAIAMLEAELGTSTLPEIKDLLTQVQAVKVSTVDDLNDLDNATDDLLSVSWFDDEHFVLAVMNSKESYQLHLEVLPTLDAEHD
;
A
#
# COMPACT_ATOMS: atom_id res chain seq x y z
N MET A 1 -10.24 -17.62 3.26
CA MET A 1 -9.90 -16.53 2.34
C MET A 1 -8.49 -16.12 2.68
N ARG A 2 -7.60 -16.03 1.69
CA ARG A 2 -6.26 -15.50 1.89
C ARG A 2 -6.16 -14.14 1.23
N TYR A 3 -5.12 -13.42 1.56
CA TYR A 3 -4.84 -12.11 0.97
C TYR A 3 -3.43 -12.07 0.46
N THR A 4 -3.24 -11.28 -0.57
CA THR A 4 -1.94 -10.93 -1.08
C THR A 4 -1.83 -9.42 -1.09
N VAL A 5 -0.65 -8.92 -0.76
CA VAL A 5 -0.28 -7.52 -0.95
C VAL A 5 0.79 -7.50 -2.02
N ILE A 6 0.60 -6.71 -3.08
CA ILE A 6 1.56 -6.56 -4.17
C ILE A 6 1.88 -5.08 -4.31
N GLY A 7 3.17 -4.75 -4.24
CA GLY A 7 3.66 -3.40 -4.42
C GLY A 7 4.64 -3.29 -5.57
N ALA A 8 4.59 -2.16 -6.27
CA ALA A 8 5.59 -1.75 -7.23
C ALA A 8 5.92 -0.28 -7.02
N SER A 9 7.21 0.04 -6.90
CA SER A 9 7.68 1.42 -6.79
C SER A 9 8.66 1.77 -7.90
N TYR A 10 8.52 2.98 -8.41
CA TYR A 10 9.46 3.60 -9.33
C TYR A 10 10.05 4.84 -8.68
N HIS A 11 11.35 4.78 -8.39
CA HIS A 11 12.09 5.87 -7.80
C HIS A 11 13.56 5.82 -8.25
N GLN A 12 14.17 6.97 -8.52
CA GLN A 12 15.57 7.08 -8.95
C GLN A 12 15.91 6.26 -10.20
N LYS A 13 14.96 6.11 -11.13
CA LYS A 13 15.08 5.27 -12.34
C LYS A 13 15.24 3.77 -12.04
N SER A 14 14.88 3.34 -10.84
CA SER A 14 14.78 1.94 -10.46
C SER A 14 13.31 1.56 -10.32
N LEU A 15 12.95 0.38 -10.81
CA LEU A 15 11.67 -0.26 -10.54
C LEU A 15 11.90 -1.38 -9.54
N SER A 16 11.17 -1.35 -8.43
CA SER A 16 11.17 -2.38 -7.40
C SER A 16 9.80 -3.01 -7.34
N VAL A 17 9.74 -4.33 -7.14
CA VAL A 17 8.50 -5.09 -6.92
C VAL A 17 8.66 -5.85 -5.61
N PHE A 18 7.63 -5.81 -4.79
CA PHE A 18 7.59 -6.45 -3.48
C PHE A 18 6.20 -7.01 -3.23
N TYR A 19 6.09 -8.00 -2.34
CA TYR A 19 4.84 -8.67 -2.08
C TYR A 19 4.84 -9.34 -0.71
N ALA A 20 3.64 -9.60 -0.18
CA ALA A 20 3.40 -10.41 1.01
C ALA A 20 2.14 -11.26 0.84
N GLY A 21 2.00 -12.28 1.67
CA GLY A 21 0.90 -13.26 1.54
C GLY A 21 1.15 -14.32 0.46
N LEU A 22 2.41 -14.46 0.01
CA LEU A 22 2.90 -15.47 -0.94
C LEU A 22 4.11 -16.21 -0.34
N ASP A 23 4.57 -17.27 -1.02
CA ASP A 23 5.81 -18.01 -0.69
C ASP A 23 5.92 -18.50 0.76
N GLY A 24 4.79 -18.89 1.35
CA GLY A 24 4.72 -19.42 2.72
C GLY A 24 4.52 -18.36 3.81
N GLN A 25 4.53 -17.07 3.46
CA GLN A 25 3.97 -16.01 4.31
C GLN A 25 2.45 -16.00 4.08
N VAL A 26 1.69 -16.18 5.15
CA VAL A 26 0.23 -16.30 5.05
C VAL A 26 -0.43 -15.08 5.69
N LEU A 27 -1.32 -14.44 4.91
CA LEU A 27 -2.21 -13.38 5.38
C LEU A 27 -3.63 -13.94 5.32
N ASP A 28 -4.15 -14.39 6.47
CA ASP A 28 -5.44 -15.10 6.55
C ASP A 28 -6.61 -14.18 6.94
N THR A 29 -6.35 -12.92 7.29
CA THR A 29 -7.39 -11.94 7.60
C THR A 29 -7.14 -10.64 6.84
N TYR A 30 -8.24 -9.92 6.56
CA TYR A 30 -8.16 -8.64 5.88
C TYR A 30 -7.38 -7.61 6.71
N GLU A 31 -7.55 -7.62 8.04
CA GLU A 31 -6.82 -6.72 8.94
C GLU A 31 -5.30 -6.99 8.91
N ALA A 32 -4.89 -8.26 8.79
CA ALA A 32 -3.49 -8.60 8.62
C ALA A 32 -2.96 -8.09 7.28
N ALA A 33 -3.74 -8.22 6.21
CA ALA A 33 -3.37 -7.70 4.89
C ALA A 33 -3.29 -6.17 4.86
N LEU A 34 -4.26 -5.50 5.49
CA LEU A 34 -4.27 -4.04 5.67
C LEU A 34 -3.04 -3.58 6.47
N SER A 35 -2.75 -4.22 7.60
CA SER A 35 -1.57 -3.87 8.41
C SER A 35 -0.28 -4.07 7.62
N GLU A 36 -0.17 -5.15 6.85
CA GLU A 36 1.01 -5.42 6.03
C GLU A 36 1.15 -4.38 4.91
N ALA A 37 0.04 -4.04 4.23
CA ALA A 37 -0.01 -3.00 3.22
C ALA A 37 0.47 -1.63 3.73
N ILE A 38 0.02 -1.23 4.92
CA ILE A 38 0.45 0.03 5.55
C ILE A 38 1.92 -0.03 5.96
N ALA A 39 2.39 -1.14 6.52
CA ALA A 39 3.80 -1.31 6.86
C ALA A 39 4.70 -1.22 5.61
N MET A 40 4.28 -1.83 4.50
CA MET A 40 4.97 -1.75 3.22
C MET A 40 4.95 -0.34 2.62
N LEU A 41 3.82 0.35 2.68
CA LEU A 41 3.69 1.75 2.27
C LEU A 41 4.68 2.63 3.05
N GLU A 42 4.69 2.54 4.38
CA GLU A 42 5.60 3.32 5.22
C GLU A 42 7.07 3.01 4.91
N ALA A 43 7.42 1.72 4.75
CA ALA A 43 8.77 1.30 4.42
C ALA A 43 9.25 1.90 3.09
N GLU A 44 8.40 1.82 2.05
CA GLU A 44 8.74 2.29 0.71
C GLU A 44 8.82 3.83 0.63
N LEU A 45 7.90 4.55 1.28
CA LEU A 45 7.98 6.01 1.42
C LEU A 45 9.25 6.42 2.19
N GLY A 46 9.63 5.64 3.21
CA GLY A 46 10.83 5.85 4.02
C GLY A 46 12.15 5.73 3.27
N THR A 47 12.17 5.08 2.10
CA THR A 47 13.36 5.01 1.24
C THR A 47 13.61 6.32 0.48
N SER A 48 12.60 7.18 0.37
CA SER A 48 12.67 8.39 -0.43
C SER A 48 13.42 9.52 0.26
N THR A 49 14.17 10.29 -0.53
CA THR A 49 14.82 11.52 -0.08
C THR A 49 14.04 12.77 -0.46
N LEU A 50 12.94 12.63 -1.22
CA LEU A 50 12.10 13.73 -1.65
C LEU A 50 11.32 14.32 -0.46
N PRO A 51 11.37 15.65 -0.22
CA PRO A 51 10.68 16.26 0.91
C PRO A 51 9.17 15.95 0.96
N GLU A 52 8.48 16.06 -0.18
CA GLU A 52 7.03 15.80 -0.27
C GLU A 52 6.65 14.35 0.11
N ILE A 53 7.53 13.38 -0.21
CA ILE A 53 7.31 11.96 0.16
C ILE A 53 7.57 11.73 1.66
N LYS A 54 8.52 12.47 2.25
CA LYS A 54 8.75 12.41 3.70
C LYS A 54 7.62 13.06 4.50
N ASP A 55 7.06 14.14 3.97
CA ASP A 55 5.88 14.78 4.55
C ASP A 55 4.67 13.85 4.44
N LEU A 56 4.51 13.14 3.32
CA LEU A 56 3.49 12.10 3.16
C LEU A 56 3.68 10.95 4.17
N LEU A 57 4.90 10.43 4.35
CA LEU A 57 5.18 9.41 5.36
C LEU A 57 4.76 9.85 6.76
N THR A 58 5.02 11.10 7.12
CA THR A 58 4.62 11.66 8.42
C THR A 58 3.10 11.69 8.58
N GLN A 59 2.37 12.00 7.50
CA GLN A 59 0.90 11.99 7.50
C GLN A 59 0.34 10.56 7.63
N VAL A 60 0.88 9.61 6.86
CA VAL A 60 0.50 8.18 6.94
C VAL A 60 0.66 7.66 8.36
N GLN A 61 1.80 7.94 9.00
CA GLN A 61 2.09 7.51 10.37
C GLN A 61 1.18 8.17 11.43
N ALA A 62 0.60 9.33 11.13
CA ALA A 62 -0.28 10.05 12.04
C ALA A 62 -1.71 9.48 12.06
N VAL A 63 -2.20 8.95 10.94
CA VAL A 63 -3.60 8.47 10.80
C VAL A 63 -3.85 7.13 11.51
N LYS A 64 -2.80 6.33 11.78
CA LYS A 64 -2.90 5.01 12.44
C LYS A 64 -3.99 4.14 11.82
N VAL A 65 -3.82 3.82 10.55
CA VAL A 65 -4.78 3.02 9.78
C VAL A 65 -4.96 1.64 10.38
N SER A 66 -6.21 1.31 10.73
CA SER A 66 -6.61 0.00 11.25
C SER A 66 -7.92 -0.52 10.62
N THR A 67 -8.64 0.36 9.92
CA THR A 67 -9.94 0.09 9.30
C THR A 67 -10.02 0.69 7.90
N VAL A 68 -11.07 0.32 7.16
CA VAL A 68 -11.43 0.91 5.87
C VAL A 68 -11.71 2.42 6.00
N ASP A 69 -12.41 2.83 7.07
CA ASP A 69 -12.70 4.24 7.29
C ASP A 69 -11.42 5.05 7.49
N ASP A 70 -10.43 4.49 8.20
CA ASP A 70 -9.11 5.14 8.36
C ASP A 70 -8.36 5.29 7.02
N LEU A 71 -8.53 4.35 6.07
CA LEU A 71 -7.95 4.48 4.73
C LEU A 71 -8.59 5.63 3.94
N ASN A 72 -9.91 5.78 4.04
CA ASN A 72 -10.62 6.88 3.39
C ASN A 72 -10.24 8.22 4.04
N ASP A 73 -10.05 8.27 5.36
CA ASP A 73 -9.55 9.46 6.05
C ASP A 73 -8.12 9.81 5.62
N LEU A 74 -7.27 8.79 5.40
CA LEU A 74 -5.92 8.98 4.86
C LEU A 74 -5.95 9.57 3.44
N ASP A 75 -6.78 9.03 2.56
CA ASP A 75 -7.00 9.53 1.19
C ASP A 75 -7.35 11.03 1.21
N ASN A 76 -8.39 11.38 1.99
CA ASN A 76 -8.86 12.75 2.13
C ASN A 76 -7.81 13.69 2.73
N ALA A 77 -6.94 13.20 3.60
CA ALA A 77 -5.90 14.01 4.24
C ALA A 77 -4.68 14.26 3.34
N THR A 78 -4.42 13.36 2.39
CA THR A 78 -3.18 13.33 1.58
C THR A 78 -3.39 13.79 0.13
N ASP A 79 -4.65 13.91 -0.30
CA ASP A 79 -5.13 14.62 -1.49
C ASP A 79 -4.36 14.22 -2.77
N ASP A 80 -3.54 15.12 -3.32
CA ASP A 80 -2.89 14.93 -4.62
C ASP A 80 -1.77 13.86 -4.63
N LEU A 81 -1.23 13.48 -3.47
CA LEU A 81 -0.04 12.63 -3.40
C LEU A 81 -0.34 11.14 -3.22
N LEU A 82 -1.41 10.80 -2.51
CA LEU A 82 -1.82 9.43 -2.25
C LEU A 82 -3.31 9.32 -2.54
N SER A 83 -3.67 8.27 -3.26
CA SER A 83 -5.05 7.94 -3.60
C SER A 83 -5.41 6.53 -3.18
N VAL A 84 -6.64 6.33 -2.72
CA VAL A 84 -7.21 5.01 -2.43
C VAL A 84 -8.30 4.69 -3.46
N SER A 85 -8.17 3.55 -4.14
CA SER A 85 -9.16 3.06 -5.11
C SER A 85 -9.69 1.69 -4.71
N TRP A 86 -11.01 1.56 -4.63
CA TRP A 86 -11.69 0.33 -4.21
C TRP A 86 -12.24 -0.43 -5.42
N PHE A 87 -12.04 -1.74 -5.44
CA PHE A 87 -12.62 -2.66 -6.42
C PHE A 87 -13.74 -3.52 -5.81
N ASP A 88 -13.62 -3.85 -4.51
CA ASP A 88 -14.63 -4.52 -3.68
C ASP A 88 -14.34 -4.24 -2.19
N ASP A 89 -15.15 -4.76 -1.26
CA ASP A 89 -15.04 -4.49 0.19
C ASP A 89 -13.66 -4.82 0.81
N GLU A 90 -12.95 -5.83 0.26
CA GLU A 90 -11.63 -6.28 0.73
C GLU A 90 -10.56 -6.22 -0.38
N HIS A 91 -10.82 -5.49 -1.47
CA HIS A 91 -9.92 -5.33 -2.61
C HIS A 91 -9.72 -3.84 -2.93
N PHE A 92 -8.51 -3.33 -2.69
CA PHE A 92 -8.18 -1.94 -2.93
C PHE A 92 -6.75 -1.73 -3.41
N VAL A 93 -6.50 -0.53 -3.94
CA VAL A 93 -5.20 -0.03 -4.34
C VAL A 93 -4.90 1.28 -3.62
N LEU A 94 -3.69 1.38 -3.10
CA LEU A 94 -3.02 2.60 -2.69
C LEU A 94 -2.07 3.02 -3.83
N ALA A 95 -2.24 4.22 -4.36
CA ALA A 95 -1.35 4.78 -5.36
C ALA A 95 -0.77 6.09 -4.87
N VAL A 96 0.56 6.21 -4.90
CA VAL A 96 1.30 7.42 -4.57
C VAL A 96 2.02 7.92 -5.80
N MET A 97 1.88 9.21 -6.11
CA MET A 97 2.61 9.84 -7.19
C MET A 97 2.96 11.27 -6.82
N ASN A 98 4.22 11.64 -6.99
CA ASN A 98 4.59 13.03 -6.80
C ASN A 98 4.30 13.88 -8.04
N SER A 99 4.21 15.20 -7.85
CA SER A 99 3.87 16.17 -8.90
C SER A 99 4.79 16.15 -10.14
N LYS A 100 5.99 15.59 -10.01
CA LYS A 100 6.99 15.47 -11.08
C LYS A 100 7.11 14.08 -11.67
N GLU A 101 6.27 13.13 -11.23
CA GLU A 101 6.26 11.72 -11.63
C GLU A 101 7.62 11.01 -11.44
N SER A 102 8.50 11.59 -10.63
CA SER A 102 9.82 11.05 -10.30
C SER A 102 9.79 10.00 -9.19
N TYR A 103 8.65 9.92 -8.49
CA TYR A 103 8.32 8.90 -7.51
C TYR A 103 6.90 8.40 -7.81
N GLN A 104 6.76 7.10 -7.99
CA GLN A 104 5.48 6.42 -8.14
C GLN A 104 5.51 5.17 -7.28
N LEU A 105 4.41 4.89 -6.59
CA LEU A 105 4.20 3.65 -5.86
C LEU A 105 2.77 3.20 -6.09
N HIS A 106 2.61 1.93 -6.40
CA HIS A 106 1.34 1.26 -6.48
C HIS A 106 1.37 0.09 -5.51
N LEU A 107 0.35 -0.03 -4.67
CA LEU A 107 0.23 -1.10 -3.68
C LEU A 107 -1.20 -1.62 -3.67
N GLU A 108 -1.38 -2.89 -4.03
CA GLU A 108 -2.68 -3.54 -4.17
C GLU A 108 -2.85 -4.59 -3.07
N VAL A 109 -4.00 -4.56 -2.41
CA VAL A 109 -4.47 -5.63 -1.53
C VAL A 109 -5.59 -6.36 -2.23
N LEU A 110 -5.44 -7.65 -2.43
CA LEU A 110 -6.41 -8.47 -3.14
C LEU A 110 -6.70 -9.78 -2.39
N PRO A 111 -7.97 -10.21 -2.33
CA PRO A 111 -8.31 -11.53 -1.83
C PRO A 111 -7.83 -12.60 -2.82
N THR A 112 -7.17 -13.61 -2.30
CA THR A 112 -6.76 -14.79 -3.04
C THR A 112 -7.58 -16.00 -2.59
N LEU A 113 -8.12 -16.72 -3.58
CA LEU A 113 -8.64 -18.05 -3.34
C LEU A 113 -7.45 -18.93 -2.95
N ASP A 114 -7.64 -19.80 -1.95
CA ASP A 114 -6.66 -20.84 -1.67
C ASP A 114 -6.38 -21.54 -3.01
N ALA A 115 -5.13 -21.43 -3.49
CA ALA A 115 -4.69 -22.29 -4.58
C ALA A 115 -4.89 -23.71 -4.05
N GLU A 116 -5.87 -24.43 -4.60
CA GLU A 116 -6.00 -25.86 -4.41
C GLU A 116 -4.64 -26.45 -4.81
N HIS A 117 -3.83 -26.79 -3.82
CA HIS A 117 -2.64 -27.58 -4.02
C HIS A 117 -3.14 -29.00 -4.34
N ASP A 118 -3.27 -29.29 -5.64
CA ASP A 118 -3.24 -30.65 -6.19
C ASP A 118 -1.93 -31.37 -5.80
#